data_AF-A0AAQ4FNR0-F1
#
_entry.id   AF-A0AAQ4FNR0-F1
#
_cell.length_a   1.000
_cell.length_b   1.000
_cell.length_c   1.000
_cell.angle_alpha   90.00
_cell.angle_beta   90.00
_cell.angle_gamma   90.00
#
_symmetry.space_group_name_H-M   'P 1'
#
loop_
_entity.id
_entity.type
_entity.pdbx_description
1 polymer ?
#
loop_
_entity_poly.entity_id
_entity_poly.type
_entity_poly.pdbx_seq_one_letter_code
_entity_poly.pdbx_strand_id
1 'polypeptide(L)'
;CNGGFPGAAWSYWVHKGIVTGGNYDSDKGCMPYPIKACDHHVNGTLGPCDKTIPPTPRCVRMCRKGYNVDFMDDKHYGSVEKDHHPEEQPKSPKKLQLQMRS
;
A
#
# COMPACT_ATOMS: atom_id res chain seq x y z
N CYS A 1 7.09 -6.44 0.80
CA CYS A 1 7.49 -6.76 2.20
C CYS A 1 8.70 -5.97 2.69
N ASN A 2 9.66 -5.56 1.84
CA ASN A 2 10.89 -4.87 2.28
C ASN A 2 10.77 -3.33 2.37
N GLY A 3 9.59 -2.82 2.76
CA GLY A 3 9.29 -1.38 2.75
C GLY A 3 8.66 -0.87 1.45
N GLY A 4 8.22 0.40 1.47
CA GLY A 4 7.52 1.08 0.37
C GLY A 4 7.16 2.53 0.72
N PHE A 5 6.52 3.24 -0.22
CA PHE A 5 6.14 4.65 -0.07
C PHE A 5 4.62 4.82 0.06
N PRO A 6 4.11 5.42 1.16
CA PRO A 6 2.67 5.60 1.36
C PRO A 6 1.98 6.42 0.26
N GLY A 7 2.58 7.51 -0.24
CA GLY A 7 2.00 8.33 -1.31
C GLY A 7 1.78 7.54 -2.61
N ALA A 8 2.74 6.68 -2.98
CA ALA A 8 2.62 5.81 -4.14
C ALA A 8 1.50 4.76 -3.98
N ALA A 9 1.19 4.32 -2.76
CA ALA A 9 0.06 3.43 -2.50
C ALA A 9 -1.29 4.13 -2.76
N TRP A 10 -1.44 5.38 -2.29
CA TRP A 10 -2.64 6.18 -2.56
C TRP A 10 -2.78 6.49 -4.06
N SER A 11 -1.69 6.89 -4.73
CA SER A 11 -1.69 7.12 -6.17
C SER A 11 -2.06 5.85 -6.95
N TYR A 12 -1.58 4.67 -6.54
CA TYR A 12 -1.99 3.40 -7.13
C TYR A 12 -3.49 3.14 -6.96
N TRP A 13 -4.05 3.40 -5.78
CA TRP A 13 -5.47 3.21 -5.54
C TRP A 13 -6.34 4.10 -6.44
N VAL A 14 -5.97 5.37 -6.62
CA VAL A 14 -6.68 6.30 -7.52
C VAL A 14 -6.56 5.87 -8.99
N HIS A 15 -5.37 5.49 -9.45
CA HIS A 15 -5.13 5.25 -10.87
C HIS A 15 -5.41 3.82 -11.35
N LYS A 16 -5.26 2.82 -10.48
CA LYS A 16 -5.31 1.39 -10.84
C LYS A 16 -6.39 0.62 -10.11
N GLY A 17 -6.89 1.16 -9.00
CA GLY A 17 -7.86 0.50 -8.12
C GLY A 17 -7.26 -0.65 -7.34
N ILE A 18 -7.94 -1.00 -6.25
CA ILE A 18 -7.60 -2.14 -5.38
C ILE A 18 -8.86 -2.99 -5.23
N VAL A 19 -8.71 -4.31 -5.37
CA VAL A 19 -9.81 -5.27 -5.18
C VAL A 19 -10.07 -5.54 -3.70
N THR A 20 -11.23 -6.09 -3.38
CA THR A 20 -11.56 -6.52 -2.01
C THR A 20 -10.65 -7.66 -1.54
N GLY A 21 -10.49 -7.79 -0.22
CA GLY A 21 -9.69 -8.85 0.37
C GLY A 21 -9.76 -8.84 1.89
N GLY A 22 -9.90 -10.02 2.49
CA GLY A 22 -9.94 -10.20 3.93
C GLY A 22 -8.59 -10.57 4.54
N ASN A 23 -8.65 -11.05 5.77
CA ASN A 23 -7.48 -11.55 6.50
C ASN A 23 -6.99 -12.89 5.94
N TYR A 24 -5.82 -13.30 6.42
CA TYR A 24 -5.28 -14.64 6.22
C TYR A 24 -6.29 -15.73 6.62
N ASP A 25 -6.33 -16.81 5.83
CA ASP A 25 -7.27 -17.93 5.95
C ASP A 25 -8.76 -17.54 5.98
N SER A 26 -9.11 -16.36 5.44
CA SER A 26 -10.51 -15.97 5.25
C SER A 26 -10.95 -16.12 3.80
N ASP A 27 -12.23 -16.49 3.62
CA ASP A 27 -12.89 -16.49 2.31
C ASP A 27 -13.57 -15.13 2.00
N LYS A 28 -13.04 -14.04 2.55
CA LYS A 28 -13.63 -12.71 2.38
C LYS A 28 -12.96 -11.96 1.24
N GLY A 29 -13.76 -11.50 0.28
CA GLY A 29 -13.30 -10.70 -0.86
C GLY A 29 -12.54 -11.48 -1.94
N CYS A 30 -12.03 -10.74 -2.92
CA CYS A 30 -11.32 -11.22 -4.10
C CYS A 30 -9.92 -11.77 -3.77
N MET A 31 -9.10 -11.03 -3.02
CA MET A 31 -7.72 -11.41 -2.67
C MET A 31 -7.45 -11.28 -1.16
N PRO A 32 -7.72 -12.33 -0.36
CA PRO A 32 -7.35 -12.37 1.05
C PRO A 32 -5.83 -12.25 1.27
N TYR A 33 -5.45 -11.69 2.41
CA TYR A 33 -4.05 -11.46 2.76
C TYR A 33 -3.29 -12.79 2.94
N PRO A 34 -2.13 -13.00 2.28
CA PRO A 34 -1.49 -14.31 2.24
C PRO A 34 -0.51 -14.59 3.39
N ILE A 35 -0.26 -13.63 4.28
CA ILE A 35 0.71 -13.77 5.37
C ILE A 35 -0.04 -13.90 6.70
N LYS A 36 0.24 -14.98 7.44
CA LYS A 36 -0.38 -15.27 8.73
C LYS A 36 -0.05 -14.20 9.77
N ALA A 37 -1.02 -13.87 10.62
CA ALA A 37 -0.80 -12.98 11.76
C ALA A 37 0.09 -13.62 12.84
N CYS A 38 0.83 -12.80 13.57
CA CYS A 38 1.75 -13.20 14.63
C CYS A 38 1.84 -12.09 15.70
N ASP A 39 2.31 -12.46 16.88
CA ASP A 39 2.48 -11.54 18.00
C ASP A 39 3.72 -10.67 17.82
N HIS A 40 3.52 -9.35 17.85
CA HIS A 40 4.58 -8.37 17.64
C HIS A 40 4.91 -7.66 18.97
N HIS A 41 6.08 -7.97 19.54
CA HIS A 41 6.59 -7.43 20.80
C HIS A 41 5.77 -7.75 22.07
N VAL A 42 4.89 -8.74 22.00
CA VAL A 42 4.07 -9.21 23.12
C VAL A 42 4.00 -10.74 23.13
N ASN A 43 3.67 -11.32 24.28
CA ASN A 43 3.39 -12.75 24.39
C ASN A 43 1.87 -12.96 24.31
N GLY A 44 1.35 -13.14 23.10
CA GLY A 44 -0.06 -13.36 22.82
C GLY A 44 -0.39 -14.83 22.53
N THR A 45 -1.48 -15.04 21.80
CA THR A 45 -2.00 -16.38 21.44
C THR A 45 -1.63 -16.81 20.02
N LEU A 46 -1.06 -15.92 19.20
CA LEU A 46 -0.72 -16.21 17.80
C LEU A 46 0.68 -16.81 17.66
N GLY A 47 1.52 -16.63 18.68
CA GLY A 47 2.93 -17.01 18.68
C GLY A 47 3.82 -15.90 18.09
N PRO A 48 5.13 -15.95 18.35
CA PRO A 48 6.05 -14.92 17.88
C PRO A 48 6.14 -14.88 16.36
N CYS A 49 6.36 -13.69 15.81
CA CYS A 49 6.67 -13.52 14.39
C CYS A 49 8.00 -14.17 14.01
N ASP A 50 8.09 -14.65 12.77
CA ASP A 50 9.35 -15.12 12.19
C ASP A 50 10.40 -14.01 12.18
N LYS A 51 11.67 -14.39 12.42
CA LYS A 51 12.81 -13.45 12.36
C LYS A 51 13.12 -13.02 10.93
N THR A 52 12.59 -13.73 9.93
CA THR A 52 12.80 -13.46 8.51
C THR A 52 11.60 -12.74 7.93
N ILE A 53 11.86 -11.77 7.06
CA ILE A 53 10.80 -11.07 6.32
C ILE A 53 10.32 -12.02 5.21
N PRO A 54 9.01 -12.32 5.12
CA PRO A 54 8.49 -13.16 4.04
C PRO A 54 8.68 -12.47 2.69
N PRO A 55 8.92 -13.23 1.60
CA PRO A 55 9.03 -12.64 0.27
C PRO A 55 7.75 -11.92 -0.13
N THR A 56 7.87 -10.88 -0.93
CA THR A 56 6.69 -10.18 -1.49
C THR A 56 5.90 -11.16 -2.37
N PRO A 57 4.60 -11.42 -2.09
CA PRO A 57 3.77 -12.27 -2.94
C PRO A 57 3.73 -11.78 -4.38
N ARG A 58 3.60 -12.69 -5.34
CA ARG A 58 3.46 -12.32 -6.77
C ARG A 58 2.14 -11.58 -7.00
N CYS A 59 2.17 -10.62 -7.93
CA CYS A 59 0.95 -9.97 -8.40
C CYS A 59 0.15 -10.94 -9.27
N VAL A 60 -1.01 -11.37 -8.76
CA VAL A 60 -1.99 -12.18 -9.50
C VAL A 60 -3.20 -11.31 -9.77
N ARG A 61 -3.64 -11.26 -11.03
CA ARG A 61 -4.81 -10.48 -11.46
C ARG A 61 -6.03 -11.37 -11.62
N MET A 62 -6.34 -12.12 -10.57
CA MET A 62 -7.42 -13.09 -10.53
C MET A 62 -7.89 -13.24 -9.09
N CYS A 63 -9.22 -13.27 -8.88
CA CYS A 63 -9.78 -13.51 -7.56
C CYS A 63 -9.64 -14.97 -7.14
N ARG A 64 -9.76 -15.22 -5.83
CA ARG A 64 -9.80 -16.57 -5.28
C ARG A 64 -10.96 -17.38 -5.88
N LYS A 65 -10.79 -18.70 -5.95
CA LYS A 65 -11.84 -19.61 -6.40
C LYS A 65 -13.07 -19.49 -5.51
N GLY A 66 -14.26 -19.46 -6.13
CA GLY A 66 -15.53 -19.35 -5.41
C GLY A 66 -15.92 -17.93 -5.01
N TYR A 67 -15.16 -16.92 -5.43
CA TYR A 67 -15.60 -15.53 -5.41
C TYR A 67 -16.27 -15.19 -6.75
N ASN A 68 -17.46 -14.58 -6.70
CA ASN A 68 -18.36 -14.47 -7.85
C ASN A 68 -18.16 -13.19 -8.68
N VAL A 69 -17.25 -12.30 -8.29
CA VAL A 69 -16.96 -11.06 -9.01
C VAL A 69 -15.60 -11.18 -9.67
N ASP A 70 -15.51 -10.76 -10.93
CA ASP A 70 -14.25 -10.76 -11.68
C ASP A 70 -13.26 -9.72 -11.11
N PHE A 71 -11.97 -10.02 -11.23
CA PHE A 71 -10.90 -9.19 -10.67
C PHE A 71 -10.95 -7.73 -11.14
N MET A 72 -11.34 -7.49 -12.39
CA MET A 72 -11.41 -6.13 -12.92
C MET A 72 -12.62 -5.36 -12.38
N ASP A 73 -13.73 -6.05 -12.17
CA ASP A 73 -14.99 -5.45 -11.72
C ASP A 73 -15.00 -5.20 -10.20
N ASP A 74 -14.19 -5.96 -9.44
CA ASP A 74 -14.04 -5.80 -8.00
C ASP A 74 -13.12 -4.63 -7.60
N LYS A 75 -12.60 -3.87 -8.57
CA LYS A 75 -11.69 -2.76 -8.28
C LYS A 75 -12.43 -1.56 -7.71
N HIS A 76 -11.95 -1.11 -6.56
CA HIS A 76 -12.36 0.14 -5.94
C HIS A 76 -11.28 1.19 -6.12
N TYR A 77 -11.70 2.41 -6.46
CA TYR A 77 -10.82 3.52 -6.80
C TYR A 77 -10.96 4.66 -5.79
N GLY A 78 -9.85 5.33 -5.50
CA GLY A 78 -9.85 6.56 -4.71
C GLY A 78 -10.28 7.76 -5.55
N SER A 79 -10.85 8.78 -4.90
CA SER A 79 -11.30 9.99 -5.61
C SER A 79 -10.16 10.94 -5.96
N VAL A 80 -9.24 11.18 -5.02
CA VAL A 80 -8.06 12.05 -5.18
C VAL A 80 -6.94 11.58 -4.24
N GLU A 81 -5.69 11.57 -4.70
CA GLU A 81 -4.54 11.51 -3.80
C GLU A 81 -4.15 12.92 -3.35
N LYS A 82 -3.83 13.09 -2.07
CA LYS A 82 -3.22 14.32 -1.55
C LYS A 82 -1.93 13.94 -0.87
N ASP A 83 -0.82 14.23 -1.54
CA ASP A 83 0.49 14.13 -0.92
C ASP A 83 0.59 15.16 0.20
N HIS A 84 0.37 14.70 1.43
CA HIS A 84 0.83 15.42 2.60
C HIS A 84 2.33 15.14 2.71
N HIS A 85 3.12 15.78 1.85
CA HIS A 85 4.51 15.97 2.19
C HIS A 85 4.52 16.61 3.59
N PRO A 86 5.18 16.03 4.61
CA PRO A 86 5.55 16.82 5.76
C PRO A 86 6.29 18.02 5.20
N GLU A 87 5.81 19.22 5.54
CA GLU A 87 6.34 20.50 5.13
C GLU A 87 7.87 20.40 5.05
N GLU A 88 8.42 20.55 3.83
CA GLU A 88 9.86 20.69 3.68
C GLU A 88 10.28 21.80 4.64
N GLN A 89 11.20 21.52 5.57
CA GLN A 89 11.88 22.59 6.31
C GLN A 89 12.28 23.66 5.29
N PRO A 90 11.98 24.95 5.55
CA PRO A 90 12.05 25.99 4.53
C PRO A 90 13.43 25.94 3.87
N LYS A 91 13.45 25.53 2.60
CA LYS A 91 14.65 25.64 1.76
C LYS A 91 15.04 27.11 1.79
N SER A 92 16.20 27.37 2.41
CA SER A 92 16.86 28.67 2.41
C SER A 92 16.68 29.35 1.05
N PRO A 93 16.18 30.60 0.98
CA PRO A 93 15.87 31.22 -0.30
C PRO A 93 17.15 31.33 -1.12
N LYS A 94 17.16 30.61 -2.25
CA LYS A 94 18.15 30.86 -3.30
C LYS A 94 18.05 32.33 -3.68
N LYS A 95 19.10 33.08 -3.35
CA LYS A 95 19.26 34.50 -3.68
C LYS A 95 18.99 34.68 -5.17
N LEU A 96 17.91 35.38 -5.49
CA LEU A 96 17.56 35.79 -6.84
C LEU A 96 18.62 36.80 -7.30
N GLN A 97 19.69 36.32 -7.91
CA GLN A 97 20.62 37.19 -8.63
C GLN A 97 20.01 37.50 -9.99
N LEU A 98 19.16 38.53 -10.03
CA LEU A 98 18.62 39.10 -11.26
C LEU A 98 19.78 39.59 -12.14
N GLN A 99 19.98 38.98 -13.30
CA GLN A 99 20.88 39.49 -14.33
C GLN A 99 20.18 40.58 -15.15
N MET A 100 20.77 41.79 -15.08
CA MET A 100 21.02 42.77 -16.14
C MET A 100 19.88 43.36 -16.99
N ARG A 101 19.73 44.69 -16.87
CA ARG A 101 19.44 45.76 -17.87
C ARG A 101 19.22 47.05 -17.03
N SER A 102 19.89 48.18 -17.19
CA SER A 102 20.61 48.80 -18.30
C SER A 102 21.81 49.62 -17.80
#